data_AF-A0ABD2NRE0-F1
#
_entry.id   AF-A0ABD2NRE0-F1
#
_cell.length_a   1.000
_cell.length_b   1.000
_cell.length_c   1.000
_cell.angle_alpha   90.00
_cell.angle_beta   90.00
_cell.angle_gamma   90.00
#
_symmetry.space_group_name_H-M   'P 1'
#
loop_
_entity.id
_entity.type
_entity.pdbx_description
1 polymer ?
#
loop_
_entity_poly.entity_id
_entity_poly.type
_entity_poly.pdbx_seq_one_letter_code
_entity_poly.pdbx_strand_id
1 'polypeptide(L)'
;MYKNSYDLWNRAKCNDCFQFKNSILTPNASKETIQFDVYYMDLLKCVNYTNGSIPEKLCSVCLDDYTTLNNYYASISNENEKIGVCMDIVDMMNTTRRFWSTTCCKYRKHDEYIFLGTTVGIFVLTAVFYFLTICFGEKKVPAILQQSRLAESLNHVNRVPETESESES
;
A
#
# COMPACT_ATOMS: atom_id res chain seq x y z
N MET A 1 17.09 13.22 41.62
CA MET A 1 16.25 14.07 40.74
C MET A 1 16.98 14.44 39.45
N TYR A 2 18.23 14.91 39.50
CA TYR A 2 19.03 15.30 38.32
C TYR A 2 19.09 14.24 37.20
N LYS A 3 19.36 12.97 37.53
CA LYS A 3 19.45 11.88 36.54
C LYS A 3 18.18 11.72 35.71
N ASN A 4 17.00 11.78 36.35
CA ASN A 4 15.73 11.63 35.64
C ASN A 4 15.49 12.78 34.66
N SER A 5 15.82 14.02 35.04
CA SER A 5 15.72 15.19 34.17
C SER A 5 16.69 15.12 33.00
N TYR A 6 17.93 14.67 33.25
CA TYR A 6 18.93 14.47 32.21
C TYR A 6 18.55 13.37 31.21
N ASP A 7 18.07 12.23 31.73
CA ASP A 7 17.61 11.11 30.91
C ASP A 7 16.38 11.51 30.08
N LEU A 8 15.46 12.29 30.64
CA LEU A 8 14.32 12.84 29.91
C LEU A 8 14.77 13.78 28.79
N TRP A 9 15.66 14.72 29.09
CA TRP A 9 16.21 15.67 28.11
C TRP A 9 16.85 14.97 26.91
N ASN A 10 17.65 13.94 27.18
CA ASN A 10 18.32 13.16 26.13
C ASN A 10 17.34 12.31 25.33
N ARG A 11 16.33 11.70 25.96
CA ARG A 11 15.29 10.92 25.26
C ARG A 11 14.41 11.79 24.39
N ALA A 12 14.05 12.98 24.86
CA ALA A 12 13.26 13.96 24.11
C ALA A 12 14.10 14.70 23.04
N LYS A 13 15.42 14.45 22.99
CA LYS A 13 16.36 15.09 22.07
C LYS A 13 16.24 16.61 22.08
N CYS A 14 16.05 17.20 23.26
CA CYS A 14 15.83 18.64 23.40
C CYS A 14 16.97 19.47 22.79
N ASN A 15 18.19 18.94 22.76
CA ASN A 15 19.34 19.58 22.11
C ASN A 15 19.13 19.87 20.62
N ASP A 16 18.38 19.03 19.89
CA ASP A 16 18.17 19.15 18.45
C ASP A 16 17.21 20.32 18.10
N CYS A 17 16.45 20.81 19.09
CA CYS A 17 15.62 22.00 18.97
C CYS A 17 16.43 23.31 19.02
N PHE A 18 17.70 23.26 19.46
CA PHE A 18 18.52 24.44 19.71
C PHE A 18 19.75 24.50 18.82
N GLN A 19 20.27 25.71 18.60
CA GLN A 19 21.48 25.90 17.83
C GLN A 19 22.73 25.59 18.69
N PHE A 20 23.62 24.78 18.13
CA PHE A 20 24.98 24.61 18.62
C PHE A 20 25.91 25.64 17.99
N LYS A 21 26.52 26.49 18.81
CA LYS A 21 27.55 27.45 18.39
C LYS A 21 28.83 27.19 19.16
N ASN A 22 29.93 26.88 18.45
CA ASN A 22 31.22 26.58 19.06
C ASN A 22 31.14 25.47 20.14
N SER A 23 30.36 24.42 19.89
CA SER A 23 30.12 23.31 20.84
C SER A 23 29.37 23.70 22.12
N ILE A 24 28.78 24.90 22.17
CA ILE A 24 27.94 25.36 23.27
C ILE A 24 26.50 25.44 22.76
N LEU A 25 25.57 24.87 23.55
CA LEU A 25 24.15 24.98 23.30
C LEU A 25 23.71 26.43 23.55
N THR A 26 23.07 27.04 22.56
CA THR A 26 22.51 28.40 22.71
C THR A 26 21.01 28.32 22.98
N PRO A 27 20.40 29.33 23.62
CA PRO A 27 18.95 29.36 23.82
C PRO A 27 18.16 29.63 22.53
N ASN A 28 18.84 29.83 21.40
CA ASN A 28 18.20 30.08 20.12
C ASN A 28 17.78 28.76 19.47
N ALA A 29 16.61 28.77 18.84
CA ALA A 29 16.11 27.62 18.09
C ALA A 29 17.05 27.24 16.93
N SER A 30 17.10 25.94 16.61
CA SER A 30 17.83 25.44 15.45
C SER A 30 17.17 25.95 14.15
N LYS A 31 17.92 25.93 13.04
CA LYS A 31 17.37 26.36 11.74
C LYS A 31 16.19 25.49 11.35
N GLU A 32 16.27 24.22 11.69
CA GLU A 32 15.28 23.21 11.40
C GLU A 32 13.97 23.50 12.14
N THR A 33 14.06 23.85 13.42
CA THR A 33 12.91 24.26 14.26
C THR A 33 12.29 25.56 13.76
N ILE A 34 13.10 26.56 13.41
CA ILE A 34 12.59 27.84 12.88
C ILE A 34 11.83 27.60 11.57
N GLN A 35 12.40 26.81 10.66
CA GLN A 35 11.75 26.53 9.38
C GLN A 35 10.49 25.65 9.55
N PHE A 36 10.47 24.72 10.51
CA PHE A 36 9.25 23.99 10.87
C PHE A 36 8.15 24.94 11.35
N ASP A 37 8.50 25.87 12.24
CA ASP A 37 7.56 26.84 12.80
C ASP A 37 6.95 27.73 11.71
N VAL A 38 7.74 28.16 10.72
CA VAL A 38 7.23 28.93 9.57
C VAL A 38 6.15 28.16 8.82
N TYR A 39 6.42 26.91 8.41
CA TYR A 39 5.42 26.10 7.70
C TYR A 39 4.19 25.79 8.56
N TYR A 40 4.39 25.61 9.86
CA TYR A 40 3.29 25.40 10.79
C TYR A 40 2.41 26.65 10.92
N MET A 41 3.00 27.83 11.01
CA MET A 41 2.28 29.11 11.06
C MET A 41 1.53 29.40 9.75
N ASP A 42 2.09 29.04 8.60
CA ASP A 42 1.40 29.14 7.31
C ASP A 42 0.17 28.25 7.25
N LEU A 43 0.29 26.99 7.68
CA LEU A 43 -0.86 26.08 7.80
C LEU A 43 -1.92 26.64 8.76
N LEU A 44 -1.52 27.11 9.96
CA LEU A 44 -2.45 27.71 10.91
C LEU A 44 -3.15 28.94 10.36
N LYS A 45 -2.43 29.78 9.60
CA LYS A 45 -2.99 30.94 8.92
C LYS A 45 -4.04 30.53 7.90
N CYS A 46 -3.80 29.49 7.11
CA CYS A 46 -4.78 28.95 6.18
C CYS A 46 -6.01 28.38 6.90
N VAL A 47 -5.81 27.58 7.96
CA VAL A 47 -6.88 27.01 8.78
C VAL A 47 -7.73 28.11 9.43
N ASN A 48 -7.11 29.16 9.96
CA ASN A 48 -7.80 30.29 10.57
C ASN A 48 -8.55 31.15 9.54
N TYR A 49 -7.97 31.36 8.36
CA TYR A 49 -8.63 32.06 7.25
C TYR A 49 -9.87 31.29 6.75
N THR A 50 -9.80 29.96 6.74
CA THR A 50 -10.89 29.09 6.32
C THR A 50 -11.84 28.72 7.46
N ASN A 51 -11.61 29.22 8.67
CA ASN A 51 -12.42 28.94 9.86
C ASN A 51 -13.86 29.45 9.64
N GLY A 52 -14.83 28.52 9.59
CA GLY A 52 -16.22 28.78 9.19
C GLY A 52 -16.60 28.29 7.79
N SER A 53 -15.65 27.79 7.00
CA SER A 53 -15.92 27.09 5.74
C SER A 53 -16.32 25.63 5.98
N ILE A 54 -17.07 25.04 5.03
CA ILE A 54 -17.34 23.59 5.03
C ILE A 54 -15.99 22.85 5.04
N PRO A 55 -15.83 21.76 5.84
CA PRO A 55 -14.57 21.02 5.96
C PRO A 55 -13.92 20.67 4.61
N GLU A 56 -14.70 20.30 3.59
CA GLU A 56 -14.21 20.03 2.23
C GLU A 56 -13.40 21.20 1.62
N LYS A 57 -13.86 22.44 1.83
CA LYS A 57 -13.19 23.64 1.33
C LYS A 57 -11.91 23.93 2.10
N LEU A 58 -11.90 23.73 3.41
CA LEU A 58 -10.69 23.85 4.23
C LEU A 58 -9.62 22.86 3.76
N CYS A 59 -10.02 21.60 3.58
CA CYS A 59 -9.09 20.52 3.23
C CYS A 59 -8.54 20.65 1.82
N SER A 60 -9.28 21.24 0.88
CA SER A 60 -8.80 21.49 -0.48
C SER A 60 -7.93 22.75 -0.56
N VAL A 61 -8.27 23.81 0.17
CA VAL A 61 -7.50 25.06 0.15
C VAL A 61 -6.17 24.94 0.90
N CYS A 62 -6.17 24.31 2.08
CA CYS A 62 -4.96 24.19 2.91
C CYS A 62 -4.15 22.91 2.64
N LEU A 63 -4.50 22.12 1.62
CA LEU A 63 -3.82 20.86 1.31
C LEU A 63 -2.33 21.08 1.01
N ASP A 64 -2.03 22.16 0.29
CA ASP A 64 -0.66 22.47 -0.14
C ASP A 64 0.22 22.85 1.06
N ASP A 65 -0.28 23.71 1.96
CA ASP A 65 0.40 24.08 3.20
C ASP A 65 0.64 22.85 4.09
N TYR A 66 -0.37 22.00 4.26
CA TYR A 66 -0.25 20.75 5.02
C TYR A 66 0.77 19.79 4.39
N THR A 67 0.75 19.66 3.05
CA THR A 67 1.67 18.79 2.32
C THR A 67 3.11 19.30 2.43
N THR A 68 3.31 20.62 2.35
CA THR A 68 4.60 21.27 2.53
C THR A 68 5.15 21.02 3.94
N LEU A 69 4.35 21.25 4.98
CA LEU A 69 4.72 20.95 6.36
C LEU A 69 5.06 19.47 6.55
N ASN A 70 4.25 18.55 6.01
CA ASN A 70 4.47 17.12 6.16
C ASN A 70 5.72 16.63 5.42
N ASN A 71 5.99 17.15 4.23
CA ASN A 71 7.18 16.83 3.46
C ASN A 71 8.44 17.36 4.15
N TYR A 72 8.37 18.57 4.70
CA TYR A 72 9.47 19.11 5.49
C TYR A 72 9.71 18.28 6.76
N TYR A 73 8.66 17.93 7.50
CA TYR A 73 8.81 17.02 8.64
C TYR A 73 9.44 15.68 8.23
N ALA A 74 9.05 15.10 7.09
CA ALA A 74 9.63 13.86 6.58
C ALA A 74 11.11 14.01 6.17
N SER A 75 11.55 15.19 5.73
CA SER A 75 12.96 15.42 5.37
C SER A 75 13.87 15.53 6.60
N ILE A 76 13.34 16.02 7.73
CA ILE A 76 14.08 16.17 8.98
C ILE A 76 13.92 14.96 9.92
N SER A 77 12.81 14.22 9.83
CA SER A 77 12.57 13.00 10.60
C SER A 77 13.18 11.81 9.88
N ASN A 78 14.43 11.47 10.20
CA ASN A 78 15.01 10.21 9.74
C ASN A 78 14.31 9.05 10.48
N GLU A 79 13.27 8.48 9.87
CA GLU A 79 12.58 7.28 10.36
C GLU A 79 13.53 6.05 10.43
N ASN A 80 14.66 6.09 9.72
CA ASN A 80 15.60 4.98 9.55
C ASN A 80 16.96 5.19 10.25
N GLU A 81 16.92 5.50 11.56
CA GLU A 81 18.04 5.42 12.51
C GLU A 81 18.76 6.75 12.85
N LYS A 82 18.72 7.05 14.16
CA LYS A 82 19.56 7.96 14.97
C LYS A 82 19.35 9.48 14.87
N ILE A 83 18.75 10.01 13.81
CA ILE A 83 18.46 11.46 13.72
C ILE A 83 16.94 11.72 13.79
N GLY A 84 16.31 11.29 14.89
CA GLY A 84 14.99 11.81 15.26
C GLY A 84 15.06 13.30 15.59
N VAL A 85 14.03 14.06 15.23
CA VAL A 85 13.84 15.47 15.61
C VAL A 85 13.50 15.60 17.10
N CYS A 86 13.59 16.82 17.65
CA CYS A 86 13.19 17.07 19.03
C CYS A 86 11.69 16.80 19.25
N MET A 87 11.34 16.37 20.47
CA MET A 87 9.98 15.93 20.81
C MET A 87 8.91 17.01 20.57
N ASP A 88 9.23 18.29 20.75
CA ASP A 88 8.29 19.40 20.53
C ASP A 88 7.77 19.42 19.08
N ILE A 89 8.67 19.22 18.10
CA ILE A 89 8.31 19.12 16.67
C ILE A 89 7.44 17.89 16.42
N VAL A 90 7.79 16.75 17.05
CA VAL A 90 7.01 15.50 16.96
C VAL A 90 5.60 15.70 17.49
N ASP A 91 5.44 16.34 18.64
CA ASP A 91 4.16 16.57 19.29
C ASP A 91 3.29 17.55 18.49
N MET A 92 3.87 18.62 17.97
CA MET A 92 3.19 19.55 17.05
C MET A 92 2.73 18.84 15.78
N MET A 93 3.58 18.01 15.18
CA MET A 93 3.23 17.28 13.96
C MET A 93 2.17 16.21 14.22
N ASN A 94 2.25 15.48 15.34
CA ASN A 94 1.24 14.49 15.74
C ASN A 94 -0.12 15.13 15.98
N THR A 95 -0.15 16.28 16.65
CA THR A 95 -1.38 17.05 16.87
C THR A 95 -1.96 17.53 15.54
N THR A 96 -1.11 18.04 14.65
CA THR A 96 -1.50 18.48 13.30
C THR A 96 -2.06 17.34 12.47
N ARG A 97 -1.38 16.18 12.43
CA ARG A 97 -1.85 14.97 11.73
C ARG A 97 -3.17 14.46 12.29
N ARG A 98 -3.35 14.51 13.61
CA ARG A 98 -4.60 14.14 14.27
C ARG A 98 -5.73 15.06 13.81
N PHE A 99 -5.54 16.37 13.89
CA PHE A 99 -6.50 17.36 13.41
C PHE A 99 -6.84 17.15 11.93
N TRP A 100 -5.82 16.98 11.09
CA TRP A 100 -6.00 16.77 9.65
C TRP A 100 -6.76 15.48 9.34
N SER A 101 -6.41 14.39 10.02
CA SER A 101 -7.13 13.11 9.88
C SER A 101 -8.60 13.24 10.30
N THR A 102 -8.91 13.89 11.42
CA THR A 102 -10.30 14.01 11.87
C THR A 102 -11.14 14.92 10.96
N THR A 103 -10.54 15.99 10.42
CA THR A 103 -11.26 17.01 9.65
C THR A 103 -11.31 16.68 8.16
N CYS A 104 -10.22 16.14 7.61
CA CYS A 104 -10.01 16.00 6.17
C CYS A 104 -9.98 14.55 5.65
N CYS A 105 -10.00 13.52 6.50
CA CYS A 105 -9.91 12.13 6.04
C CYS A 105 -11.12 11.68 5.21
N LYS A 106 -12.32 12.24 5.44
CA LYS A 106 -13.52 11.90 4.64
C LYS A 106 -13.44 12.37 3.18
N TYR A 107 -12.52 13.27 2.86
CA TYR A 107 -12.42 13.94 1.56
C TYR A 107 -11.20 13.51 0.76
N ARG A 108 -10.43 12.53 1.27
CA ARG A 108 -9.34 11.92 0.52
C ARG A 108 -9.94 11.04 -0.57
N LYS A 109 -10.32 11.66 -1.69
CA LYS A 109 -10.79 10.97 -2.89
C LYS A 109 -9.66 10.09 -3.41
N HIS A 110 -9.67 8.82 -3.03
CA HIS A 110 -8.97 7.82 -3.81
C HIS A 110 -9.83 7.58 -5.05
N ASP A 111 -9.23 7.60 -6.24
CA ASP A 111 -9.91 7.11 -7.44
C ASP A 111 -10.05 5.59 -7.35
N GLU A 112 -11.01 5.14 -6.53
CA GLU A 112 -11.37 3.73 -6.34
C GLU A 112 -11.81 3.09 -7.66
N TYR A 113 -12.27 3.90 -8.62
CA TYR A 113 -12.65 3.46 -9.96
C TYR A 113 -11.50 2.84 -10.75
N ILE A 114 -10.28 3.36 -10.61
CA ILE A 114 -9.11 2.82 -11.33
C ILE A 114 -8.74 1.45 -10.74
N PHE A 115 -8.77 1.35 -9.41
CA PHE A 115 -8.51 0.10 -8.72
C PHE A 115 -9.57 -0.97 -9.02
N LEU A 116 -10.85 -0.58 -9.03
CA LEU A 116 -11.95 -1.48 -9.36
C LEU A 116 -11.89 -1.92 -10.83
N GLY A 117 -11.63 -0.97 -11.75
CA GLY A 117 -11.55 -1.24 -13.18
C GLY A 117 -10.40 -2.19 -13.54
N THR A 118 -9.22 -2.00 -12.93
CA THR A 118 -8.07 -2.89 -13.14
C THR A 118 -8.35 -4.30 -12.61
N THR A 119 -8.94 -4.42 -11.42
CA THR A 119 -9.30 -5.72 -10.83
C THR A 119 -10.30 -6.49 -11.70
N VAL A 120 -11.37 -5.82 -12.13
CA VAL A 120 -12.38 -6.42 -13.03
C VAL A 120 -11.76 -6.78 -14.38
N GLY A 121 -10.89 -5.92 -14.93
CA GLY A 121 -10.21 -6.16 -16.20
C GLY A 121 -9.35 -7.44 -16.17
N ILE A 122 -8.58 -7.65 -15.11
CA ILE A 122 -7.78 -8.87 -14.93
C ILE A 122 -8.68 -10.11 -14.82
N PHE A 123 -9.79 -10.01 -14.09
CA PHE A 123 -10.73 -11.12 -13.94
C PHE A 123 -11.41 -11.50 -15.26
N VAL A 124 -11.85 -10.51 -16.05
CA VAL A 124 -12.45 -10.74 -17.37
C VAL A 124 -11.40 -11.32 -18.33
N LEU A 125 -10.17 -10.81 -18.32
CA LEU A 125 -9.10 -11.30 -19.17
C LEU A 125 -8.78 -12.78 -18.89
N THR A 126 -8.69 -13.16 -17.60
CA THR A 126 -8.45 -14.55 -17.20
C THR A 126 -9.61 -15.48 -17.56
N ALA A 127 -10.86 -15.03 -17.38
CA ALA A 127 -12.04 -15.78 -17.81
C ALA A 127 -12.07 -15.98 -19.33
N VAL A 128 -11.88 -14.91 -20.12
CA VAL A 128 -11.85 -14.96 -21.59
C VAL A 128 -10.72 -15.88 -22.05
N PHE A 129 -9.52 -15.77 -21.49
CA PHE A 129 -8.42 -16.68 -21.81
C PHE A 129 -8.82 -18.15 -21.60
N TYR A 130 -9.42 -18.46 -20.46
CA TYR A 130 -9.89 -19.82 -20.16
C TYR A 130 -10.96 -20.30 -21.16
N PHE A 131 -11.96 -19.46 -21.45
CA PHE A 131 -12.98 -19.77 -22.47
C PHE A 131 -12.38 -19.97 -23.86
N LEU A 132 -11.42 -19.13 -24.27
CA LEU A 132 -10.73 -19.28 -25.54
C LEU A 132 -9.94 -20.59 -25.58
N THR A 133 -9.25 -20.96 -24.51
CA THR A 133 -8.53 -22.25 -24.45
C THR A 133 -9.46 -23.47 -24.50
N ILE A 134 -10.70 -23.37 -24.01
CA ILE A 134 -11.70 -24.45 -24.12
C ILE A 134 -12.33 -24.51 -25.51
N CYS A 135 -12.68 -23.36 -26.09
CA CYS A 135 -13.34 -23.28 -27.40
C CYS A 135 -12.39 -23.52 -28.57
N PHE A 136 -11.18 -22.96 -28.51
CA PHE A 136 -10.15 -23.07 -29.55
C PHE A 136 -9.05 -24.08 -29.21
N GLY A 137 -9.06 -24.64 -28.00
CA GLY A 137 -8.28 -25.83 -27.71
C GLY A 137 -8.81 -26.95 -28.59
N GLU A 138 -8.14 -27.17 -29.72
CA GLU A 138 -8.32 -28.41 -30.48
C GLU A 138 -8.28 -29.54 -29.47
N LYS A 139 -9.37 -30.31 -29.39
CA LYS A 139 -9.33 -31.63 -28.77
C LYS A 139 -8.39 -32.44 -29.64
N LYS A 140 -7.08 -32.28 -29.45
CA LYS A 140 -6.09 -33.28 -29.85
C LYS A 140 -6.37 -34.45 -28.94
N VAL A 141 -7.42 -35.21 -29.28
CA VAL A 141 -7.58 -36.57 -28.81
C VAL A 141 -6.24 -37.20 -29.12
N PRO A 142 -5.45 -37.61 -28.12
CA PRO A 142 -4.15 -38.18 -28.39
C PRO A 142 -4.38 -39.35 -29.36
N ALA A 143 -3.70 -39.32 -30.50
CA ALA A 143 -3.79 -40.33 -31.57
C ALA A 143 -3.50 -41.76 -31.06
N ILE A 144 -3.10 -41.90 -29.80
CA ILE A 144 -2.85 -43.14 -29.06
C ILE A 144 -4.12 -43.98 -28.84
N LEU A 145 -5.33 -43.40 -28.87
CA LEU A 145 -6.58 -44.19 -28.78
C LEU A 145 -7.01 -44.86 -30.09
N GLN A 146 -6.33 -44.58 -31.21
CA GLN A 146 -6.50 -45.30 -32.48
C GLN A 146 -5.54 -46.50 -32.55
N GLN A 147 -5.50 -47.34 -31.52
CA GLN A 147 -4.68 -48.53 -31.56
C GLN A 147 -5.38 -49.60 -32.40
N SER A 148 -4.94 -49.75 -33.65
CA SER A 148 -5.28 -50.84 -34.60
C SER A 148 -5.18 -52.25 -33.99
N ARG A 149 -4.47 -52.40 -32.87
CA ARG A 149 -4.33 -53.66 -32.11
C ARG A 149 -5.64 -54.18 -31.51
N LEU A 150 -6.59 -53.33 -31.13
CA LEU A 150 -7.90 -53.79 -30.65
C LEU A 150 -8.76 -54.39 -31.78
N ALA A 151 -8.64 -53.84 -32.99
CA ALA A 151 -9.31 -54.38 -34.16
C ALA A 151 -8.69 -55.72 -34.61
N GLU A 152 -7.37 -55.87 -34.44
CA GLU A 152 -6.66 -57.12 -34.73
C GLU A 152 -7.00 -58.23 -33.71
N SER A 153 -7.12 -57.90 -32.41
CA SER A 153 -7.55 -58.87 -31.39
C SER A 153 -9.00 -59.32 -31.58
N LEU A 154 -9.91 -58.41 -31.98
CA LEU A 154 -11.30 -58.76 -32.27
C LEU A 154 -11.43 -59.66 -33.52
N ASN A 155 -10.61 -59.43 -34.54
CA ASN A 155 -10.60 -60.28 -35.73
C ASN A 155 -9.94 -61.65 -35.51
N HIS A 156 -8.97 -61.75 -34.59
CA HIS A 156 -8.37 -63.03 -34.19
C HIS A 156 -9.33 -63.86 -33.33
N VAL A 157 -10.13 -63.22 -32.47
CA VAL A 157 -11.19 -63.88 -31.68
C VAL A 157 -12.31 -64.41 -32.60
N ASN A 158 -12.68 -63.67 -33.66
CA ASN A 158 -13.71 -64.10 -34.62
C ASN A 158 -13.26 -65.17 -35.64
N ARG A 159 -11.98 -65.59 -35.64
CA ARG A 159 -11.46 -66.63 -36.57
C ARG A 159 -11.34 -68.02 -35.97
N VAL A 160 -11.65 -68.20 -34.69
CA VAL A 160 -11.69 -69.54 -34.08
C VAL A 160 -13.10 -70.11 -34.30
N PRO A 161 -13.29 -71.15 -35.13
CA PRO A 161 -14.59 -71.80 -35.25
C PRO A 161 -14.85 -72.64 -34.00
N GLU A 162 -15.86 -72.26 -33.24
CA GLU A 162 -16.48 -73.12 -32.23
C GLU A 162 -17.40 -74.11 -32.97
N THR A 163 -16.82 -75.21 -33.47
CA THR A 163 -17.57 -76.42 -33.82
C THR A 163 -17.63 -77.33 -32.59
N GLU A 164 -18.80 -77.28 -31.95
CA GLU A 164 -19.60 -78.35 -31.32
C GLU A 164 -18.93 -79.46 -30.51
N SER A 165 -19.46 -79.67 -29.30
CA SER A 165 -20.35 -80.82 -29.07
C SER A 165 -21.17 -80.64 -27.79
N GLU A 166 -22.50 -80.63 -27.94
CA GLU A 166 -23.44 -80.95 -26.86
C GLU A 166 -23.32 -82.43 -26.46
N SER A 167 -23.68 -82.71 -25.20
CA SER A 167 -24.62 -83.75 -24.75
C SER A 167 -24.14 -84.79 -23.72
N GLU A 168 -25.09 -85.01 -22.79
CA GLU A 168 -25.33 -86.15 -21.91
C GLU A 168 -24.66 -86.27 -20.52
N SER A 169 -25.58 -86.31 -19.53
CA SER A 169 -25.53 -86.82 -18.14
C SER A 169 -24.74 -86.06 -17.07
#